data_AF-A0A2V9JZC8-F1
#
_entry.id   AF-A0A2V9JZC8-F1
#
_cell.length_a   1.000
_cell.length_b   1.000
_cell.length_c   1.000
_cell.angle_alpha   90.00
_cell.angle_beta   90.00
_cell.angle_gamma   90.00
#
_symmetry.space_group_name_H-M   'P 1'
#
loop_
_entity.id
_entity.type
_entity.pdbx_description
1 polymer ?
#
loop_
_entity_poly.entity_id
_entity_poly.type
_entity_poly.pdbx_seq_one_letter_code
_entity_poly.pdbx_strand_id
1 'polypeptide(L)'
;IIWRYMTLGEAFDQVKLSYQAAQSGHPNAPKEIEDMRQMFDVPNGLLMSTRSPLWYRGLALEPEEKNEKGLTKMFQRLGVHTMVIGHTVLPQHTVTPRFNNRVFLIDTGMNKSYYAGRASALEIQGGKITAYYADDPNPHVLVSQDGAAAYRIDDEGRGKDNLLHMDRFNVIAFDLYQYHR
;
A
#
# COMPACT_ATOMS: atom_id res chain seq x y z
N ILE A 1 19.89 -0.12 -29.35
CA ILE A 1 20.39 -0.70 -28.08
C ILE A 1 21.35 0.32 -27.49
N ILE A 2 20.88 1.16 -26.55
CA ILE A 2 21.70 2.26 -26.00
C ILE A 2 22.21 1.94 -24.58
N TRP A 3 21.57 1.02 -23.86
CA TRP A 3 21.79 0.86 -22.41
C TRP A 3 22.13 -0.58 -22.01
N ARG A 4 23.21 -1.14 -22.56
CA ARG A 4 23.64 -2.50 -22.17
C ARG A 4 24.70 -2.51 -21.06
N TYR A 5 25.26 -1.35 -20.69
CA TYR A 5 26.39 -1.26 -19.74
C TYR A 5 26.32 -0.05 -18.80
N MET A 6 25.12 0.43 -18.48
CA MET A 6 24.97 1.57 -17.56
C MET A 6 24.13 1.17 -16.34
N THR A 7 24.58 1.55 -15.15
CA THR A 7 23.78 1.45 -13.93
C THR A 7 22.62 2.45 -13.98
N LEU A 8 21.57 2.21 -13.18
CA LEU A 8 20.45 3.17 -13.09
C LEU A 8 20.92 4.58 -12.69
N GLY A 9 21.89 4.69 -11.76
CA GLY A 9 22.43 5.97 -11.33
C GLY A 9 23.11 6.73 -12.46
N GLU A 10 23.99 6.06 -13.21
CA GLU A 10 24.68 6.65 -14.37
C GLU A 10 23.69 7.03 -15.48
N ALA A 11 22.63 6.24 -15.68
CA ALA A 11 21.57 6.57 -16.64
C ALA A 11 20.82 7.84 -16.23
N PHE A 12 20.51 8.00 -14.93
CA PHE A 12 19.90 9.22 -14.43
C PHE A 12 20.83 10.45 -14.57
N ASP A 13 22.12 10.29 -14.30
CA ASP A 13 23.10 11.38 -14.43
C ASP A 13 23.30 11.81 -15.88
N GLN A 14 23.41 10.86 -16.81
CA GLN A 14 23.59 11.16 -18.23
C GLN A 14 22.40 11.94 -18.79
N VAL A 15 21.17 11.59 -18.40
CA VAL A 15 20.01 12.32 -18.89
C VAL A 15 19.83 13.65 -18.17
N LYS A 16 20.20 13.76 -16.89
CA LYS A 16 20.26 15.08 -16.21
C LYS A 16 21.20 16.05 -16.94
N LEU A 17 22.38 15.56 -17.35
CA LEU A 17 23.32 16.33 -18.17
C LEU A 17 22.71 16.70 -19.53
N SER A 18 22.02 15.75 -20.17
CA SER A 18 21.34 15.96 -21.46
C SER A 18 20.23 17.01 -21.37
N TYR A 19 19.45 17.01 -20.28
CA TYR A 19 18.38 17.97 -20.01
C TYR A 19 18.94 19.37 -19.72
N GLN A 20 20.04 19.48 -18.97
CA GLN A 20 20.73 20.75 -18.75
C GLN A 20 21.29 21.34 -20.05
N ALA A 21 21.85 20.49 -20.93
CA ALA A 21 22.31 20.89 -22.25
C ALA A 21 21.15 21.31 -23.19
N ALA A 22 19.96 20.73 -23.03
CA ALA A 22 18.77 21.15 -23.76
C ALA A 22 18.25 22.51 -23.30
N GLN A 23 18.28 22.80 -21.98
CA GLN A 23 17.87 24.09 -21.43
C GLN A 23 18.81 25.24 -21.81
N SER A 24 20.08 24.96 -22.12
CA SER A 24 21.03 25.98 -22.60
C SER A 24 20.89 26.33 -24.08
N GLY A 25 19.92 25.75 -24.80
CA GLY A 25 19.59 26.11 -26.18
C GLY A 25 20.51 25.48 -27.24
N HIS A 26 21.13 24.34 -26.94
CA HIS A 26 22.05 23.68 -27.85
C HIS A 26 21.32 23.14 -29.11
N PRO A 27 21.80 23.40 -30.34
CA PRO A 27 21.06 23.17 -31.59
C PRO A 27 20.75 21.71 -31.96
N ASN A 28 21.18 20.73 -31.16
CA ASN A 28 20.92 19.30 -31.34
C ASN A 28 20.12 18.69 -30.17
N ALA A 29 19.31 19.49 -29.47
CA ALA A 29 18.41 19.00 -28.43
C ALA A 29 17.46 17.93 -29.01
N PRO A 30 17.57 16.65 -28.61
CA PRO A 30 16.83 15.59 -29.28
C PRO A 30 15.33 15.70 -29.04
N LYS A 31 14.53 15.28 -30.01
CA LYS A 31 13.06 15.21 -29.91
C LYS A 31 12.58 14.29 -28.77
N GLU A 32 13.50 13.49 -28.21
CA GLU A 32 13.33 12.63 -27.04
C GLU A 32 13.18 13.39 -25.71
N ILE A 33 13.30 14.72 -25.64
CA ILE A 33 13.17 15.46 -24.36
C ILE A 33 11.78 15.29 -23.72
N GLU A 34 10.72 15.16 -24.51
CA GLU A 34 9.35 14.96 -23.98
C GLU A 34 9.18 13.54 -23.43
N ASP A 35 9.65 12.52 -24.17
CA ASP A 35 9.65 11.11 -23.73
C ASP A 35 10.58 10.90 -22.51
N MET A 36 11.71 11.60 -22.50
CA MET A 36 12.59 11.69 -21.35
C MET A 36 11.88 12.37 -20.18
N ARG A 37 11.19 13.51 -20.34
CA ARG A 37 10.44 14.14 -19.24
C ARG A 37 9.38 13.21 -18.63
N GLN A 38 8.67 12.44 -19.45
CA GLN A 38 7.72 11.43 -18.97
C GLN A 38 8.43 10.27 -18.23
N MET A 39 9.63 9.88 -18.66
CA MET A 39 10.50 8.94 -17.94
C MET A 39 11.17 9.54 -16.70
N PHE A 40 11.39 10.86 -16.65
CA PHE A 40 11.97 11.59 -15.50
C PHE A 40 10.93 11.94 -14.44
N ASP A 41 9.64 11.77 -14.74
CA ASP A 41 8.61 11.77 -13.72
C ASP A 41 8.52 10.42 -12.99
N VAL A 42 9.36 9.43 -13.31
CA VAL A 42 9.41 8.13 -12.61
C VAL A 42 9.54 8.26 -11.08
N PRO A 43 10.37 9.16 -10.49
CA PRO A 43 10.44 9.39 -9.05
C PRO A 43 9.15 9.97 -8.44
N ASN A 44 8.31 10.68 -9.21
CA ASN A 44 6.98 11.12 -8.78
C ASN A 44 5.86 10.19 -9.26
N GLY A 45 6.20 9.25 -10.13
CA GLY A 45 5.31 8.29 -10.73
C GLY A 45 4.87 7.25 -9.70
N LEU A 46 3.77 6.58 -10.05
CA LEU A 46 3.15 5.52 -9.27
C LEU A 46 4.14 4.42 -8.84
N LEU A 47 5.25 4.21 -9.57
CA LEU A 47 6.16 3.11 -9.27
C LEU A 47 7.26 3.45 -8.26
N MET A 48 7.70 4.71 -8.15
CA MET A 48 8.89 5.05 -7.35
C MET A 48 8.68 6.20 -6.36
N SER A 49 7.53 6.89 -6.38
CA SER A 49 7.27 7.96 -5.42
C SER A 49 7.02 7.41 -4.01
N THR A 50 7.64 8.00 -2.99
CA THR A 50 7.36 7.69 -1.58
C THR A 50 5.93 8.03 -1.15
N ARG A 51 5.21 8.85 -1.93
CA ARG A 51 3.80 9.16 -1.72
C ARG A 51 2.86 8.31 -2.60
N SER A 52 3.42 7.41 -3.41
CA SER A 52 2.64 6.46 -4.19
C SER A 52 1.96 5.42 -3.27
N PRO A 53 0.78 4.89 -3.65
CA PRO A 53 0.18 3.73 -3.00
C PRO A 53 1.14 2.54 -2.77
N LEU A 54 2.18 2.38 -3.59
CA LEU A 54 3.15 1.27 -3.46
C LEU A 54 4.21 1.48 -2.37
N TRP A 55 4.55 2.73 -2.04
CA TRP A 55 5.64 3.07 -1.13
C TRP A 55 5.21 3.91 0.07
N TYR A 56 3.97 4.40 0.09
CA TYR A 56 3.48 5.25 1.15
C TYR A 56 3.33 4.46 2.46
N ARG A 57 4.15 4.82 3.45
CA ARG A 57 4.17 4.18 4.78
C ARG A 57 3.41 4.96 5.85
N GLY A 58 2.79 6.10 5.50
CA GLY A 58 2.18 6.98 6.51
C GLY A 58 1.00 6.33 7.25
N LEU A 59 0.22 5.47 6.58
CA LEU A 59 -0.82 4.68 7.25
C LEU A 59 -0.28 3.67 8.26
N ALA A 60 1.00 3.30 8.17
CA ALA A 60 1.65 2.39 9.10
C ALA A 60 2.43 3.11 10.21
N LEU A 61 3.01 4.29 9.93
CA LEU A 61 3.99 4.94 10.81
C LEU A 61 3.53 6.26 11.44
N GLU A 62 2.64 6.99 10.79
CA GLU A 62 2.21 8.31 11.30
C GLU A 62 1.05 8.17 12.30
N PRO A 63 0.82 9.17 13.18
CA PRO A 63 -0.37 9.22 14.01
C PRO A 63 -1.67 9.16 13.18
N GLU A 64 -2.70 8.51 13.71
CA GLU A 64 -3.95 8.27 12.97
C GLU A 64 -4.67 9.58 12.63
N GLU A 65 -4.64 10.53 13.54
CA GLU A 65 -5.31 11.84 13.44
C GLU A 65 -4.84 12.61 12.19
N LYS A 66 -3.58 12.41 11.79
CA LYS A 66 -3.01 13.05 10.60
C LYS A 66 -3.65 12.56 9.30
N ASN A 67 -4.03 11.28 9.25
CA ASN A 67 -4.47 10.61 8.03
C ASN A 67 -5.98 10.30 8.01
N GLU A 68 -6.63 10.33 9.17
CA GLU A 68 -8.04 9.98 9.40
C GLU A 68 -9.02 10.64 8.43
N LYS A 69 -8.90 11.96 8.24
CA LYS A 69 -9.77 12.73 7.34
C LYS A 69 -9.57 12.35 5.86
N GLY A 70 -8.33 12.09 5.47
CA GLY A 70 -7.99 11.68 4.10
C GLY A 70 -8.47 10.26 3.81
N LEU A 71 -8.20 9.35 4.75
CA LEU A 71 -8.61 7.95 4.71
C LEU A 71 -10.14 7.83 4.58
N THR A 72 -10.90 8.55 5.41
CA THR A 72 -12.37 8.53 5.37
C THR A 72 -12.93 8.99 4.02
N LYS A 73 -12.40 10.08 3.46
CA LYS A 73 -12.80 10.55 2.12
C LYS A 73 -12.47 9.53 1.03
N MET A 74 -11.32 8.88 1.13
CA MET A 74 -10.91 7.85 0.18
C MET A 74 -11.81 6.62 0.28
N PHE A 75 -12.14 6.14 1.48
CA PHE A 75 -13.04 5.01 1.69
C PHE A 75 -14.44 5.30 1.11
N GLN A 76 -14.97 6.49 1.36
CA GLN A 76 -16.25 6.94 0.77
C GLN A 76 -16.23 6.96 -0.77
N ARG A 77 -15.13 7.45 -1.36
CA ARG A 77 -14.96 7.51 -2.83
C ARG A 77 -14.84 6.13 -3.47
N LEU A 78 -14.10 5.22 -2.82
CA LEU A 78 -13.87 3.87 -3.32
C LEU A 78 -14.99 2.89 -2.94
N GLY A 79 -15.90 3.28 -2.05
CA GLY A 79 -16.96 2.40 -1.56
C GLY A 79 -16.43 1.22 -0.75
N VAL A 80 -15.29 1.39 -0.06
CA VAL A 80 -14.64 0.33 0.72
C VAL A 80 -14.80 0.57 2.22
N HIS A 81 -14.83 -0.53 2.95
CA HIS A 81 -14.97 -0.57 4.41
C HIS A 81 -13.66 -0.93 5.11
N THR A 82 -12.78 -1.65 4.43
CA THR A 82 -11.55 -2.19 5.02
C THR A 82 -10.41 -2.06 4.03
N MET A 83 -9.23 -1.74 4.54
CA MET A 83 -7.98 -1.70 3.78
C MET A 83 -6.96 -2.62 4.42
N VAL A 84 -6.29 -3.43 3.60
CA VAL A 84 -5.21 -4.32 4.03
C VAL A 84 -3.91 -3.84 3.41
N ILE A 85 -2.86 -3.67 4.23
CA ILE A 85 -1.61 -3.04 3.82
C ILE A 85 -0.43 -3.91 4.26
N GLY A 86 0.55 -4.07 3.38
CA GLY A 86 1.85 -4.68 3.69
C GLY A 86 2.99 -3.66 3.70
N HIS A 87 4.17 -4.06 3.21
CA HIS A 87 5.34 -3.21 2.93
C HIS A 87 6.07 -2.60 4.14
N THR A 88 5.39 -2.43 5.27
CA THR A 88 5.95 -1.85 6.50
C THR A 88 5.86 -2.87 7.64
N VAL A 89 6.99 -3.51 7.93
CA VAL A 89 7.15 -4.38 9.10
C VAL A 89 7.17 -3.53 10.37
N LEU A 90 6.24 -3.82 11.30
CA LEU A 90 6.24 -3.23 12.63
C LEU A 90 7.05 -4.09 13.63
N PRO A 91 7.66 -3.48 14.67
CA PRO A 91 8.51 -4.20 15.63
C PRO A 91 7.85 -5.37 16.35
N GLN A 92 6.52 -5.36 16.45
CA GLN A 92 5.77 -6.40 17.15
C GLN A 92 5.62 -7.69 16.33
N HIS A 93 5.85 -7.64 15.00
CA HIS A 93 5.67 -8.76 14.08
C HIS A 93 4.29 -9.42 14.18
N THR A 94 3.27 -8.63 14.46
CA THR A 94 1.87 -9.05 14.54
C THR A 94 1.01 -8.24 13.58
N VAL A 95 -0.08 -8.85 13.10
CA VAL A 95 -1.10 -8.13 12.35
C VAL A 95 -1.66 -7.03 13.26
N THR A 96 -1.60 -5.79 12.77
CA THR A 96 -1.93 -4.62 13.57
C THR A 96 -3.14 -3.90 12.99
N PRO A 97 -4.29 -3.90 13.70
CA PRO A 97 -5.42 -3.04 13.37
C PRO A 97 -5.09 -1.57 13.65
N ARG A 98 -5.54 -0.70 12.76
CA ARG A 98 -5.42 0.76 12.85
C ARG A 98 -6.70 1.44 12.37
N PHE A 99 -6.83 2.72 12.71
CA PHE A 99 -7.90 3.62 12.29
C PHE A 99 -9.28 3.08 12.67
N ASN A 100 -9.48 2.71 13.93
CA ASN A 100 -10.71 2.08 14.43
C ASN A 100 -11.09 0.80 13.65
N ASN A 101 -10.12 -0.13 13.49
CA ASN A 101 -10.27 -1.42 12.80
C ASN A 101 -10.64 -1.31 11.31
N ARG A 102 -10.18 -0.25 10.65
CA ARG A 102 -10.41 -0.02 9.20
C ARG A 102 -9.25 -0.39 8.34
N VAL A 103 -8.05 -0.32 8.90
CA VAL A 103 -6.81 -0.61 8.22
C VAL A 103 -6.10 -1.72 8.98
N PHE A 104 -5.67 -2.76 8.26
CA PHE A 104 -4.96 -3.90 8.84
C PHE A 104 -3.59 -3.99 8.20
N LEU A 105 -2.55 -3.82 9.02
CA LEU A 105 -1.17 -4.00 8.62
C LEU A 105 -0.81 -5.47 8.78
N ILE A 106 -0.50 -6.15 7.69
CA ILE A 106 -0.26 -7.61 7.67
C ILE A 106 1.18 -7.99 7.37
N ASP A 107 2.05 -7.01 7.06
CA ASP A 107 3.48 -7.30 6.89
C ASP A 107 4.11 -7.52 8.27
N THR A 108 4.31 -8.78 8.60
CA THR A 108 4.85 -9.23 9.89
C THR A 108 6.29 -9.66 9.77
N GLY A 109 6.93 -9.37 8.63
CA GLY A 109 8.34 -9.66 8.39
C GLY A 109 8.58 -11.14 8.20
N MET A 110 7.83 -11.80 7.31
CA MET A 110 7.99 -13.24 7.06
C MET A 110 9.41 -13.65 6.65
N ASN A 111 10.21 -12.73 6.09
CA ASN A 111 11.62 -12.98 5.81
C ASN A 111 12.41 -13.08 7.12
N LYS A 112 12.61 -14.33 7.57
CA LYS A 112 13.37 -14.65 8.78
C LYS A 112 14.80 -14.13 8.77
N SER A 113 15.48 -14.13 7.62
CA SER A 113 16.88 -13.68 7.53
C SER A 113 17.06 -12.17 7.71
N TYR A 114 16.04 -11.37 7.36
CA TYR A 114 16.15 -9.91 7.40
C TYR A 114 15.34 -9.30 8.55
N TYR A 115 14.10 -9.73 8.75
CA TYR A 115 13.19 -9.16 9.75
C TYR A 115 13.10 -9.99 11.02
N ALA A 116 13.52 -11.26 10.99
CA ALA A 116 13.32 -12.21 12.09
C ALA A 116 11.85 -12.31 12.58
N GLY A 117 10.90 -11.87 11.76
CA GLY A 117 9.48 -11.82 12.07
C GLY A 117 8.79 -13.16 11.84
N ARG A 118 7.52 -13.15 11.45
CA ARG A 118 6.73 -14.37 11.23
C ARG A 118 5.84 -14.23 10.00
N ALA A 119 5.48 -15.36 9.38
CA ALA A 119 4.51 -15.35 8.29
C ALA A 119 3.11 -15.21 8.88
N SER A 120 2.29 -14.35 8.28
CA SER A 120 0.92 -14.12 8.70
C SER A 120 -0.06 -14.15 7.53
N ALA A 121 -1.33 -14.36 7.86
CA ALA A 121 -2.45 -14.21 6.95
C ALA A 121 -3.62 -13.53 7.68
N LEU A 122 -4.45 -12.82 6.94
CA LEU A 122 -5.66 -12.17 7.44
C LEU A 122 -6.87 -12.75 6.71
N GLU A 123 -7.82 -13.29 7.47
CA GLU A 123 -9.11 -13.73 6.97
C GLU A 123 -10.19 -12.70 7.34
N ILE A 124 -10.97 -12.28 6.34
CA ILE A 124 -12.17 -11.47 6.51
C ILE A 124 -13.35 -12.31 6.04
N GLN A 125 -14.24 -12.69 6.96
CA GLN A 125 -15.39 -13.54 6.68
C GLN A 125 -16.61 -13.12 7.53
N GLY A 126 -17.70 -12.73 6.88
CA GLY A 126 -18.97 -12.40 7.55
C GLY A 126 -18.81 -11.34 8.64
N GLY A 127 -18.05 -10.28 8.37
CA GLY A 127 -17.71 -9.22 9.32
C GLY A 127 -16.65 -9.58 10.37
N LYS A 128 -16.32 -10.86 10.54
CA LYS A 128 -15.23 -11.29 11.41
C LYS A 128 -13.89 -11.06 10.72
N ILE A 129 -12.91 -10.54 11.46
CA ILE A 129 -11.53 -10.37 10.99
C ILE A 129 -10.61 -11.16 11.91
N THR A 130 -9.85 -12.09 11.33
CA THR A 130 -9.01 -13.06 12.06
C THR A 130 -7.61 -13.09 11.48
N ALA A 131 -6.61 -12.94 12.33
CA ALA A 131 -5.21 -13.14 11.97
C ALA A 131 -4.78 -14.59 12.24
N TYR A 132 -3.96 -15.11 11.34
CA TYR A 132 -3.32 -16.41 11.42
C TYR A 132 -1.81 -16.23 11.32
N TYR A 133 -1.06 -17.06 12.01
CA TYR A 133 0.39 -17.05 11.97
C TYR A 133 0.92 -18.46 11.74
N ALA A 134 1.96 -18.61 10.92
CA ALA A 134 2.46 -19.94 10.54
C ALA A 134 3.04 -20.75 11.71
N ASP A 135 3.49 -20.08 12.75
CA ASP A 135 4.12 -20.63 13.96
C ASP A 135 3.18 -20.65 15.18
N ASP A 136 1.89 -20.31 15.02
CA ASP A 136 0.89 -20.43 16.08
C ASP A 136 -0.37 -21.11 15.52
N PRO A 137 -0.77 -22.27 16.07
CA PRO A 137 -1.94 -23.00 15.59
C PRO A 137 -3.26 -22.28 15.92
N ASN A 138 -3.25 -21.28 16.81
CA ASN A 138 -4.46 -20.63 17.26
C ASN A 138 -4.82 -19.42 16.36
N PRO A 139 -6.09 -19.28 15.95
CA PRO A 139 -6.57 -18.08 15.29
C PRO A 139 -6.69 -16.91 16.27
N HIS A 140 -6.31 -15.71 15.81
CA HIS A 140 -6.36 -14.47 16.59
C HIS A 140 -7.47 -13.56 16.08
N VAL A 141 -8.62 -13.54 16.76
CA VAL A 141 -9.75 -12.70 16.36
C VAL A 141 -9.44 -11.23 16.67
N LEU A 142 -9.37 -10.41 15.63
CA LEU A 142 -9.13 -8.96 15.73
C LEU A 142 -10.44 -8.18 15.80
N VAL A 143 -11.47 -8.62 15.07
CA VAL A 143 -12.82 -8.06 15.08
C VAL A 143 -13.82 -9.21 15.13
N SER A 144 -14.73 -9.18 16.11
CA SER A 144 -15.85 -10.13 16.20
C SER A 144 -16.97 -9.76 15.23
N GLN A 145 -17.84 -10.72 14.89
CA GLN A 145 -19.00 -10.47 14.02
C GLN A 145 -19.91 -9.36 14.58
N ASP A 146 -20.08 -9.31 15.90
CA ASP A 146 -20.88 -8.28 16.57
C ASP A 146 -20.22 -6.88 16.49
N GLY A 147 -18.89 -6.83 16.47
CA GLY A 147 -18.12 -5.59 16.30
C GLY A 147 -18.21 -4.99 14.90
N ALA A 148 -18.48 -5.81 13.88
CA ALA A 148 -18.64 -5.34 12.49
C ALA A 148 -19.98 -4.63 12.24
N ALA A 149 -21.02 -4.93 13.02
CA ALA A 149 -22.30 -4.23 12.93
C ALA A 149 -22.19 -2.75 13.33
N ALA A 150 -21.27 -2.41 14.23
CA ALA A 150 -20.96 -1.03 14.66
C ALA A 150 -20.14 -0.24 13.62
N TYR A 151 -19.63 -0.92 12.59
CA TYR A 151 -18.83 -0.31 11.52
C TYR A 151 -19.69 0.30 10.39
N ARG A 152 -21.01 0.15 10.49
CA ARG A 152 -21.98 0.85 9.64
C ARG A 152 -21.98 2.33 10.02
N ILE A 153 -21.12 3.11 9.36
CA ILE A 153 -21.23 4.57 9.31
C ILE A 153 -22.67 4.88 8.90
N ASP A 154 -23.34 5.64 9.77
CA ASP A 154 -24.58 6.40 9.59
C ASP A 154 -24.99 6.61 8.13
N ASP A 155 -25.71 5.62 7.62
CA ASP A 155 -26.25 5.54 6.26
C ASP A 155 -27.56 6.36 6.11
N GLU A 156 -27.74 7.43 6.89
CA GLU A 156 -28.98 8.24 6.89
C GLU A 156 -29.22 9.00 5.57
N GLY A 157 -28.31 8.90 4.59
CA GLY A 157 -28.41 9.59 3.30
C GLY A 157 -28.42 8.71 2.05
N ARG A 158 -28.24 7.39 2.14
CA ARG A 158 -28.31 6.49 0.96
C ARG A 158 -29.56 5.64 1.05
N GLY A 159 -30.43 5.78 0.05
CA GLY A 159 -31.67 5.03 -0.08
C GLY A 159 -31.46 3.53 0.17
N LYS A 160 -32.47 2.93 0.79
CA LYS A 160 -32.53 1.57 1.37
C LYS A 160 -32.23 0.40 0.39
N ASP A 161 -31.77 0.67 -0.82
CA ASP A 161 -31.63 -0.30 -1.90
C ASP A 161 -30.17 -0.70 -2.19
N ASN A 162 -29.20 -0.14 -1.45
CA ASN A 162 -27.77 -0.49 -1.57
C ASN A 162 -27.20 -1.13 -0.29
N LEU A 163 -27.95 -2.08 0.31
CA LEU A 163 -27.35 -3.05 1.22
C LEU A 163 -26.35 -3.92 0.43
N LEU A 164 -25.13 -3.42 0.26
CA LEU A 164 -23.98 -4.26 -0.01
C LEU A 164 -23.72 -5.07 1.25
N HIS A 165 -24.39 -6.22 1.32
CA HIS A 165 -24.15 -7.26 2.29
C HIS A 165 -22.64 -7.52 2.37
N MET A 166 -22.00 -7.09 3.47
CA MET A 166 -20.69 -7.62 3.91
C MET A 166 -20.74 -9.13 4.18
N ASP A 167 -21.91 -9.77 4.03
CA ASP A 167 -22.15 -11.19 4.28
C ASP A 167 -21.56 -12.14 3.23
N ARG A 168 -20.92 -11.66 2.15
CA ARG A 168 -20.50 -12.55 1.03
C ARG A 168 -19.09 -12.36 0.46
N PHE A 169 -18.21 -11.60 1.11
CA PHE A 169 -16.80 -11.52 0.69
C PHE A 169 -15.89 -12.25 1.67
N ASN A 170 -15.31 -13.36 1.22
CA ASN A 170 -14.16 -13.98 1.88
C ASN A 170 -12.91 -13.38 1.25
N VAL A 171 -12.15 -12.59 2.02
CA VAL A 171 -10.84 -12.09 1.60
C VAL A 171 -9.79 -12.74 2.48
N ILE A 172 -8.86 -13.44 1.84
CA ILE A 172 -7.64 -13.92 2.50
C ILE A 172 -6.47 -13.14 1.91
N ALA A 173 -5.80 -12.37 2.76
CA ALA A 173 -4.60 -11.63 2.39
C ALA A 173 -3.39 -12.28 3.07
N PHE A 174 -2.31 -12.46 2.32
CA PHE A 174 -1.06 -13.03 2.81
C PHE A 174 0.01 -11.96 2.88
N ASP A 175 0.87 -12.04 3.90
CA ASP A 175 2.18 -11.40 3.83
C ASP A 175 2.95 -12.04 2.66
N LEU A 176 3.29 -11.23 1.65
CA LEU A 176 3.94 -11.69 0.43
C LEU A 176 5.33 -11.06 0.34
N TYR A 177 6.34 -11.91 0.38
CA TYR A 177 7.71 -11.51 0.06
C TYR A 177 7.99 -11.70 -1.44
N GLN A 178 8.32 -10.62 -2.14
CA GLN A 178 8.89 -10.71 -3.49
C GLN A 178 10.42 -10.72 -3.42
N TYR A 179 11.01 -11.85 -3.84
CA TYR A 179 12.44 -12.05 -3.96
C TYR A 179 12.90 -11.57 -5.34
N HIS A 180 13.79 -10.59 -5.42
CA HIS A 180 14.61 -10.36 -6.61
C HIS A 180 16.04 -10.83 -6.31
N ARG A 181 16.49 -11.87 -7.02
CA ARG A 181 17.91 -12.22 -7.19
C ARG A 181 18.50 -11.33 -8.28
#